data_AF-A0A972J518-F1
#
_entry.id   AF-A0A972J518-F1
#
_cell.length_a   1.000
_cell.length_b   1.000
_cell.length_c   1.000
_cell.angle_alpha   90.00
_cell.angle_beta   90.00
_cell.angle_gamma   90.00
#
_symmetry.space_group_name_H-M   'P 1'
#
loop_
_entity.id
_entity.type
_entity.pdbx_description
1 polymer ?
#
loop_
_entity_poly.entity_id
_entity_poly.type
_entity_poly.pdbx_seq_one_letter_code
_entity_poly.pdbx_strand_id
1 'polypeptide(L)'
;MTGWSTTAWPFGERTAPAGRPLEVPQPEIHGLGQVRLRIREAIFLEGAIVTARECREMVREWLSEGTFDERLPEVSALRRVPQPEEYHGEGDAFIHTMLAMEAVDDDADPRVFWGALLHDIGKSAKTVFEGGRWRSVGHAEAGAEMVPAVMERIGLPDLTSDVVWLVKHHLFHFSWNLG
;
A
#
# COMPACT_ATOMS: atom_id res chain seq x y z
N MET A 1 -9.93 11.86 25.29
CA MET A 1 -8.66 11.10 25.38
C MET A 1 -9.00 9.63 25.31
N THR A 2 -9.02 9.06 24.12
CA THR A 2 -9.22 7.63 23.90
C THR A 2 -7.90 7.08 23.40
N GLY A 3 -7.19 6.37 24.29
CA GLY A 3 -5.92 5.73 23.98
C GLY A 3 -6.13 4.57 23.03
N TRP A 4 -5.26 4.46 22.04
CA TRP A 4 -5.19 3.31 21.16
C TRP A 4 -4.39 2.23 21.88
N SER A 5 -5.06 1.12 22.19
CA SER A 5 -4.48 -0.08 22.80
C SER A 5 -3.75 -0.89 21.73
N THR A 6 -2.51 -1.30 22.03
CA THR A 6 -1.58 -2.09 21.20
C THR A 6 -2.02 -3.57 21.07
N THR A 7 -3.27 -3.83 20.72
CA THR A 7 -3.79 -5.19 20.59
C THR A 7 -3.73 -5.67 19.14
N ALA A 8 -2.71 -6.49 18.86
CA ALA A 8 -2.58 -7.50 17.80
C ALA A 8 -3.49 -7.38 16.55
N TRP A 9 -2.87 -7.07 15.41
CA TRP A 9 -3.43 -7.27 14.07
C TRP A 9 -3.69 -8.78 13.82
N PRO A 10 -4.84 -9.22 13.27
CA PRO A 10 -5.36 -10.59 13.45
C PRO A 10 -4.69 -11.67 12.58
N PHE A 11 -3.56 -11.39 11.93
CA PHE A 11 -2.90 -12.35 11.03
C PHE A 11 -1.54 -12.75 11.60
N GLY A 12 -1.53 -13.89 12.27
CA GLY A 12 -0.40 -14.45 13.00
C GLY A 12 0.87 -14.69 12.19
N GLU A 13 1.98 -14.76 12.93
CA GLU A 13 3.35 -14.96 12.48
C GLU A 13 3.51 -16.24 11.63
N ARG A 14 3.74 -16.11 10.31
CA ARG A 14 4.38 -17.17 9.51
C ARG A 14 5.76 -16.73 9.08
N THR A 15 6.79 -17.12 9.82
CA THR A 15 8.19 -16.75 9.55
C THR A 15 8.69 -17.43 8.27
N ALA A 16 9.39 -16.67 7.42
CA ALA A 16 10.20 -17.22 6.33
C ALA A 16 11.68 -16.87 6.63
N PRO A 17 12.63 -17.81 6.46
CA PRO A 17 14.03 -17.54 6.72
C PRO A 17 14.64 -16.60 5.66
N ALA A 18 15.54 -15.72 6.11
CA ALA A 18 16.19 -14.70 5.30
C ALA A 18 17.17 -15.28 4.26
N GLY A 19 17.21 -14.69 3.06
CA GLY A 19 18.35 -14.83 2.15
C GLY A 19 18.09 -15.33 0.72
N ARG A 20 16.84 -15.43 0.25
CA ARG A 20 16.53 -15.71 -1.16
C ARG A 20 15.49 -14.70 -1.65
N PRO A 21 15.60 -14.16 -2.88
CA PRO A 21 14.46 -13.50 -3.52
C PRO A 21 13.27 -14.46 -3.45
N LEU A 22 12.15 -14.01 -2.89
CA LEU A 22 10.91 -14.76 -2.95
C LEU A 22 10.52 -14.80 -4.44
N GLU A 23 10.65 -15.96 -5.07
CA GLU A 23 9.97 -16.23 -6.34
C GLU A 23 8.48 -16.02 -6.07
N VAL A 24 7.91 -14.95 -6.62
CA VAL A 24 6.47 -14.72 -6.60
C VAL A 24 5.85 -15.86 -7.43
N PRO A 25 5.14 -16.81 -6.80
CA PRO A 25 4.44 -17.84 -7.57
C PRO A 25 3.38 -17.12 -8.41
N GLN A 26 3.34 -17.39 -9.71
CA GLN A 26 2.19 -17.00 -10.54
C GLN A 26 1.04 -17.94 -10.13
N PRO A 27 0.00 -17.50 -9.40
CA PRO A 27 -1.09 -18.39 -9.06
C PRO A 27 -1.86 -18.74 -10.33
N GLU A 28 -2.15 -20.04 -10.51
CA GLU A 28 -3.08 -20.50 -11.53
C GLU A 28 -4.46 -19.91 -11.25
N ILE A 29 -4.91 -19.08 -12.18
CA ILE A 29 -6.09 -18.25 -12.02
C ILE A 29 -7.34 -19.11 -12.16
N HIS A 30 -8.00 -19.42 -11.05
CA HIS A 30 -9.37 -19.95 -11.02
C HIS A 30 -10.25 -19.02 -10.18
N GLY A 31 -11.19 -18.32 -10.82
CA GLY A 31 -12.25 -17.58 -10.10
C GLY A 31 -12.43 -16.09 -10.46
N LEU A 32 -11.74 -15.53 -11.45
CA LEU A 32 -11.88 -14.11 -11.84
C LEU A 32 -13.24 -13.73 -12.46
N GLY A 33 -14.20 -14.64 -12.57
CA GLY A 33 -15.49 -14.38 -13.22
C GLY A 33 -16.42 -13.46 -12.45
N GLN A 34 -16.43 -13.51 -11.11
CA GLN A 34 -17.46 -12.82 -10.30
C GLN A 34 -17.00 -11.46 -9.76
N VAL A 35 -15.71 -11.33 -9.42
CA VAL A 35 -15.13 -10.06 -8.94
C VAL A 35 -14.95 -9.05 -10.07
N ARG A 36 -14.64 -9.52 -11.28
CA ARG A 36 -14.41 -8.67 -12.46
C ARG A 36 -15.68 -7.93 -12.90
N LEU A 37 -16.86 -8.45 -12.58
CA LEU A 37 -18.14 -7.85 -12.95
C LEU A 37 -18.54 -6.73 -11.99
N ARG A 38 -18.36 -6.88 -10.66
CA ARG A 38 -18.83 -5.86 -9.70
C ARG A 38 -18.03 -4.55 -9.74
N ILE A 39 -16.71 -4.62 -9.90
CA ILE A 39 -15.87 -3.41 -9.94
C ILE A 39 -16.12 -2.64 -11.24
N ARG A 40 -16.25 -3.34 -12.39
CA ARG A 40 -16.56 -2.69 -13.67
C ARG A 40 -17.98 -2.13 -13.73
N GLU A 41 -18.97 -2.81 -13.17
CA GLU A 41 -20.36 -2.31 -13.19
C GLU A 41 -20.57 -1.10 -12.25
N ALA A 42 -19.89 -1.04 -11.10
CA ALA A 42 -19.93 0.12 -10.21
C ALA A 42 -19.21 1.36 -10.79
N ILE A 43 -18.12 1.14 -11.52
CA ILE A 43 -17.30 2.22 -12.09
C ILE A 43 -17.93 2.83 -13.36
N PHE A 44 -18.63 2.04 -14.19
CA PHE A 44 -19.06 2.49 -15.52
C PHE A 44 -20.55 2.85 -15.67
N LEU A 45 -21.43 2.45 -14.73
CA LEU A 45 -22.87 2.75 -14.83
C LEU A 45 -23.36 3.81 -13.83
N GLU A 46 -22.69 4.03 -12.69
CA GLU A 46 -23.17 4.94 -11.63
C GLU A 46 -22.11 5.84 -10.95
N GLY A 47 -20.83 5.82 -11.34
CA GLY A 47 -19.84 6.81 -10.85
C GLY A 47 -19.53 6.75 -9.34
N ALA A 48 -19.27 5.56 -8.79
CA ALA A 48 -19.29 5.32 -7.34
C ALA A 48 -17.94 4.96 -6.68
N ILE A 49 -16.83 5.56 -7.13
CA ILE A 49 -15.69 5.81 -6.23
C ILE A 49 -15.37 7.30 -6.34
N VAL A 50 -15.97 8.05 -5.43
CA VAL A 50 -15.90 9.50 -5.37
C VAL A 50 -14.96 9.94 -4.25
N THR A 51 -14.77 9.09 -3.23
CA THR A 51 -14.10 9.47 -1.98
C THR A 51 -13.10 8.44 -1.47
N ALA A 52 -12.17 8.90 -0.64
CA ALA A 52 -11.24 8.04 0.09
C ALA A 52 -11.96 7.05 1.03
N ARG A 53 -13.14 7.39 1.57
CA ARG A 53 -13.98 6.48 2.36
C ARG A 53 -14.29 5.20 1.59
N GLU A 54 -14.82 5.33 0.37
CA GLU A 54 -15.23 4.18 -0.44
C GLU A 54 -14.02 3.30 -0.81
N CYS A 55 -12.88 3.92 -1.13
CA CYS A 55 -11.64 3.18 -1.33
C CYS A 55 -11.19 2.43 -0.07
N ARG A 56 -11.30 3.04 1.11
CA ARG A 56 -10.93 2.42 2.38
C ARG A 56 -11.83 1.25 2.72
N GLU A 57 -13.13 1.39 2.52
CA GLU A 57 -14.11 0.32 2.71
C GLU A 57 -13.83 -0.86 1.78
N MET A 58 -13.52 -0.59 0.51
CA MET A 58 -13.12 -1.64 -0.43
C MET A 58 -11.86 -2.40 0.03
N VAL A 59 -10.83 -1.70 0.51
CA VAL A 59 -9.61 -2.35 1.02
C VAL A 59 -9.88 -3.14 2.30
N ARG A 60 -10.73 -2.62 3.21
CA ARG A 60 -11.15 -3.33 4.42
C ARG A 60 -11.96 -4.59 4.10
N GLU A 61 -12.80 -4.54 3.07
CA GLU A 61 -13.52 -5.71 2.57
C GLU A 61 -12.52 -6.78 2.12
N TRP A 62 -11.54 -6.44 1.28
CA TRP A 62 -10.50 -7.37 0.85
C TRP A 62 -9.71 -7.99 2.01
N LEU A 63 -9.41 -7.20 3.05
CA LEU A 63 -8.77 -7.69 4.27
C LEU A 63 -9.68 -8.68 5.02
N SER A 64 -10.96 -8.37 5.14
CA SER A 64 -11.94 -9.22 5.85
C SER A 64 -12.22 -10.53 5.11
N GLU A 65 -12.22 -10.51 3.79
CA GLU A 65 -12.40 -11.68 2.92
C GLU A 65 -11.11 -12.50 2.74
N GLY A 66 -9.96 -11.97 3.17
CA GLY A 66 -8.67 -12.61 2.96
C GLY A 66 -8.14 -12.55 1.51
N THR A 67 -8.70 -11.68 0.67
CA THR A 67 -8.28 -11.50 -0.74
C THR A 67 -7.28 -10.37 -0.94
N PHE A 68 -6.93 -9.65 0.12
CA PHE A 68 -6.00 -8.51 0.09
C PHE A 68 -4.63 -8.87 -0.53
N ASP A 69 -4.00 -9.95 -0.08
CA ASP A 69 -2.65 -10.31 -0.51
C ASP A 69 -2.56 -10.64 -2.01
N GLU A 70 -3.64 -11.16 -2.60
CA GLU A 70 -3.71 -11.45 -4.04
C GLU A 70 -3.92 -10.18 -4.88
N ARG A 71 -4.60 -9.18 -4.32
CA ARG A 71 -4.93 -7.92 -4.99
C ARG A 71 -3.81 -6.89 -4.88
N LEU A 72 -3.17 -6.81 -3.73
CA LEU A 72 -2.10 -5.87 -3.40
C LEU A 72 -0.85 -6.59 -2.86
N PRO A 73 -0.27 -7.56 -3.61
CA PRO A 73 0.93 -8.27 -3.19
C PRO A 73 2.11 -7.34 -2.90
N GLU A 74 2.19 -6.17 -3.56
CA GLU A 74 3.24 -5.17 -3.35
C GLU A 74 3.11 -4.49 -1.98
N VAL A 75 1.89 -4.29 -1.48
CA VAL A 75 1.66 -3.81 -0.10
C VAL A 75 1.95 -4.93 0.88
N SER A 76 1.49 -6.16 0.62
CA SER A 76 1.75 -7.31 1.48
C SER A 76 3.25 -7.63 1.61
N ALA A 77 4.04 -7.35 0.58
CA ALA A 77 5.50 -7.48 0.59
C ALA A 77 6.19 -6.51 1.57
N LEU A 78 5.49 -5.50 2.09
CA LEU A 78 6.00 -4.62 3.15
C LEU A 78 6.01 -5.27 4.54
N ARG A 79 5.33 -6.41 4.71
CA ARG A 79 5.36 -7.13 5.99
C ARG A 79 6.79 -7.51 6.31
N ARG A 80 7.23 -7.19 7.53
CA ARG A 80 8.59 -7.37 8.05
C ARG A 80 9.67 -6.58 7.35
N VAL A 81 9.33 -5.64 6.46
CA VAL A 81 10.31 -4.68 5.95
C VAL A 81 10.65 -3.73 7.11
N PRO A 82 11.88 -3.78 7.64
CA PRO A 82 12.24 -3.04 8.83
C PRO A 82 12.29 -1.54 8.53
N GLN A 83 11.90 -0.75 9.53
CA GLN A 83 12.05 0.70 9.51
C GLN A 83 12.93 1.15 10.68
N PRO A 84 13.59 2.32 10.60
CA PRO A 84 14.36 2.85 11.72
C PRO A 84 13.47 3.08 12.95
N GLU A 85 13.74 2.37 14.05
CA GLU A 85 12.93 2.42 15.28
C GLU A 85 12.79 3.82 15.87
N GLU A 86 13.80 4.69 15.68
CA GLU A 86 13.81 6.08 16.14
C GLU A 86 12.63 6.90 15.58
N TYR A 87 12.17 6.58 14.37
CA TYR A 87 11.08 7.29 13.69
C TYR A 87 9.82 6.43 13.50
N HIS A 88 9.91 5.11 13.68
CA HIS A 88 8.84 4.16 13.38
C HIS A 88 8.59 3.20 14.55
N GLY A 89 8.16 3.75 15.69
CA GLY A 89 7.77 2.95 16.87
C GLY A 89 6.51 2.09 16.68
N GLU A 90 5.81 2.25 15.55
CA GLU A 90 4.60 1.50 15.19
C GLU A 90 4.88 0.10 14.63
N GLY A 91 6.08 -0.16 14.09
CA GLY A 91 6.47 -1.47 13.57
C GLY A 91 7.06 -1.42 12.16
N ASP A 92 6.70 -2.41 11.34
CA ASP A 92 7.22 -2.57 9.98
C ASP A 92 6.57 -1.61 8.96
N ALA A 93 7.09 -1.60 7.74
CA ALA A 93 6.57 -0.74 6.67
C ALA A 93 5.12 -1.07 6.28
N PHE A 94 4.65 -2.30 6.52
CA PHE A 94 3.24 -2.65 6.30
C PHE A 94 2.35 -1.96 7.32
N ILE A 95 2.68 -2.04 8.62
CA ILE A 95 1.91 -1.37 9.69
C ILE A 95 1.89 0.14 9.43
N HIS A 96 3.03 0.75 9.11
CA HIS A 96 3.13 2.15 8.73
C HIS A 96 2.15 2.51 7.60
N THR A 97 2.18 1.73 6.52
CA THR A 97 1.34 1.95 5.34
C THR A 97 -0.15 1.83 5.67
N MET A 98 -0.54 0.83 6.48
CA MET A 98 -1.93 0.67 6.91
C MET A 98 -2.39 1.83 7.80
N LEU A 99 -1.54 2.33 8.69
CA LEU A 99 -1.82 3.51 9.50
C LEU A 99 -1.97 4.78 8.65
N ALA A 100 -1.10 4.97 7.66
CA ALA A 100 -1.18 6.09 6.72
C ALA A 100 -2.49 6.07 5.92
N MET A 101 -2.90 4.90 5.43
CA MET A 101 -4.19 4.70 4.75
C MET A 101 -5.39 5.04 5.65
N GLU A 102 -5.34 4.63 6.93
CA GLU A 102 -6.40 4.92 7.92
C GLU A 102 -6.48 6.39 8.31
N ALA A 103 -5.37 7.13 8.20
CA ALA A 103 -5.31 8.56 8.53
C ALA A 103 -5.83 9.49 7.42
N VAL A 104 -6.07 8.99 6.20
CA VAL A 104 -6.63 9.79 5.11
C VAL A 104 -8.05 10.21 5.45
N ASP A 105 -8.40 11.50 5.31
CA ASP A 105 -9.76 12.00 5.54
C ASP A 105 -10.79 11.30 4.64
N ASP A 106 -11.97 11.01 5.19
CA ASP A 106 -13.03 10.26 4.48
C ASP A 106 -13.47 10.94 3.17
N ASP A 107 -13.53 12.27 3.16
CA ASP A 107 -13.97 13.07 2.02
C ASP A 107 -12.81 13.45 1.08
N ALA A 108 -11.59 12.95 1.33
CA ALA A 108 -10.45 13.20 0.47
C ALA A 108 -10.61 12.55 -0.90
N ASP A 109 -9.87 13.06 -1.88
CA ASP A 109 -9.84 12.52 -3.22
C ASP A 109 -9.28 11.07 -3.22
N PRO A 110 -9.89 10.12 -3.97
CA PRO A 110 -9.39 8.75 -4.12
C PRO A 110 -7.90 8.65 -4.47
N ARG A 111 -7.37 9.62 -5.22
CA ARG A 111 -5.93 9.68 -5.57
C ARG A 111 -5.04 9.83 -4.34
N VAL A 112 -5.48 10.61 -3.34
CA VAL A 112 -4.77 10.77 -2.07
C VAL A 112 -4.77 9.45 -1.30
N PHE A 113 -5.91 8.76 -1.27
CA PHE A 113 -6.01 7.44 -0.63
C PHE A 113 -5.04 6.43 -1.24
N TRP A 114 -5.08 6.26 -2.57
CA TRP A 114 -4.20 5.32 -3.27
C TRP A 114 -2.74 5.73 -3.20
N GLY A 115 -2.46 7.05 -3.25
CA GLY A 115 -1.12 7.58 -3.01
C GLY A 115 -0.60 7.18 -1.64
N ALA A 116 -1.40 7.34 -0.57
CA ALA A 116 -1.01 6.97 0.80
C ALA A 116 -0.82 5.46 0.96
N LEU A 117 -1.72 4.64 0.44
CA LEU A 117 -1.62 3.17 0.52
C LEU A 117 -0.43 2.61 -0.27
N LEU A 118 -0.01 3.28 -1.35
CA LEU A 118 1.04 2.78 -2.25
C LEU A 118 2.38 3.51 -2.09
N HIS A 119 2.49 4.57 -1.27
CA HIS A 119 3.67 5.44 -1.24
C HIS A 119 4.98 4.68 -1.00
N ASP A 120 4.92 3.65 -0.17
CA ASP A 120 6.09 2.94 0.34
C ASP A 120 6.35 1.57 -0.30
N ILE A 121 5.54 1.12 -1.27
CA ILE A 121 5.62 -0.26 -1.81
C ILE A 121 7.01 -0.61 -2.36
N GLY A 122 7.76 0.38 -2.85
CA GLY A 122 9.14 0.20 -3.30
C GLY A 122 10.14 -0.17 -2.19
N LYS A 123 9.81 0.03 -0.91
CA LYS A 123 10.67 -0.35 0.23
C LYS A 123 10.91 -1.86 0.27
N SER A 124 9.94 -2.66 -0.15
CA SER A 124 10.07 -4.12 -0.24
C SER A 124 11.29 -4.56 -1.09
N ALA A 125 11.59 -3.81 -2.16
CA ALA A 125 12.71 -4.09 -3.05
C ALA A 125 13.99 -3.31 -2.72
N LYS A 126 13.88 -2.18 -2.01
CA LYS A 126 14.97 -1.21 -1.81
C LYS A 126 15.55 -1.16 -0.40
N THR A 127 14.88 -1.75 0.59
CA THR A 127 15.36 -1.71 1.97
C THR A 127 16.55 -2.64 2.19
N VAL A 128 17.67 -2.06 2.63
CA VAL A 128 18.93 -2.77 2.92
C VAL A 128 19.54 -2.30 4.24
N PHE A 129 20.33 -3.17 4.89
CA PHE A 129 21.09 -2.81 6.09
C PHE A 129 22.51 -2.38 5.70
N GLU A 130 22.78 -1.08 5.73
CA GLU A 130 24.05 -0.52 5.27
C GLU A 130 24.56 0.59 6.20
N GLY A 131 25.83 0.48 6.60
CA GLY A 131 26.47 1.44 7.50
C GLY A 131 25.83 1.49 8.88
N GLY A 132 25.39 0.33 9.40
CA GLY A 132 24.81 0.19 10.74
C GLY A 132 23.36 0.66 10.89
N ARG A 133 22.66 0.96 9.78
CA ARG A 133 21.24 1.35 9.81
C ARG A 133 20.49 0.81 8.60
N TRP A 134 19.18 0.63 8.75
CA TRP A 134 18.27 0.36 7.64
C TRP A 134 18.13 1.58 6.75
N ARG A 135 18.16 1.38 5.42
CA ARG A 135 18.00 2.42 4.40
C ARG A 135 17.15 1.90 3.26
N SER A 136 16.31 2.76 2.69
CA SER A 136 15.47 2.44 1.53
C SER A 136 15.70 3.44 0.41
N VAL A 137 16.93 3.56 -0.08
CA VAL A 137 17.28 4.58 -1.09
C VAL A 137 16.59 4.26 -2.42
N GLY A 138 15.93 5.26 -3.00
CA GLY A 138 15.23 5.14 -4.29
C GLY A 138 13.93 4.32 -4.24
N HIS A 139 13.34 4.14 -3.05
CA HIS A 139 12.08 3.41 -2.92
C HIS A 139 10.89 4.15 -3.54
N ALA A 140 10.90 5.49 -3.54
CA ALA A 140 9.84 6.29 -4.14
C ALA A 140 9.78 6.08 -5.66
N GLU A 141 10.92 6.13 -6.36
CA GLU A 141 10.99 5.86 -7.79
C GLU A 141 10.61 4.41 -8.10
N ALA A 142 11.13 3.45 -7.33
CA ALA A 142 10.82 2.04 -7.51
C ALA A 142 9.33 1.75 -7.27
N GLY A 143 8.73 2.36 -6.25
CA GLY A 143 7.30 2.23 -5.97
C GLY A 143 6.45 2.81 -7.11
N ALA A 144 6.82 3.98 -7.62
CA ALA A 144 6.11 4.62 -8.73
C ALA A 144 6.11 3.77 -10.01
N GLU A 145 7.19 3.02 -10.27
CA GLU A 145 7.27 2.05 -11.39
C GLU A 145 6.33 0.84 -11.21
N MET A 146 5.97 0.49 -9.97
CA MET A 146 5.06 -0.62 -9.68
C MET A 146 3.58 -0.25 -9.83
N VAL A 147 3.23 1.02 -9.57
CA VAL A 147 1.83 1.51 -9.53
C VAL A 147 1.01 1.15 -10.77
N PRO A 148 1.48 1.28 -12.02
CA PRO A 148 0.64 0.98 -13.19
C PRO A 148 0.07 -0.44 -13.20
N ALA A 149 0.88 -1.43 -12.82
CA ALA A 149 0.42 -2.81 -12.74
C ALA A 149 -0.60 -3.02 -11.61
N VAL A 150 -0.42 -2.33 -10.48
CA VAL A 150 -1.36 -2.36 -9.34
C VAL A 150 -2.71 -1.80 -9.77
N MET A 151 -2.73 -0.61 -10.36
CA MET A 151 -3.96 0.10 -10.72
C MET A 151 -4.76 -0.63 -11.80
N GLU A 152 -4.09 -1.23 -12.79
CA GLU A 152 -4.73 -2.09 -13.78
C GLU A 152 -5.36 -3.33 -13.12
N ARG A 153 -4.63 -4.00 -12.22
CA ARG A 153 -5.09 -5.22 -11.54
C ARG A 153 -6.33 -5.00 -10.67
N ILE A 154 -6.41 -3.86 -9.98
CA ILE A 154 -7.56 -3.51 -9.14
C ILE A 154 -8.70 -2.80 -9.91
N GLY A 155 -8.52 -2.55 -11.21
CA GLY A 155 -9.55 -1.96 -12.07
C GLY A 155 -9.70 -0.45 -11.95
N LEU A 156 -8.64 0.28 -11.57
CA LEU A 156 -8.62 1.74 -11.43
C LEU A 156 -7.60 2.43 -12.37
N PRO A 157 -7.54 2.08 -13.67
CA PRO A 157 -6.52 2.61 -14.57
C PRO A 157 -6.57 4.13 -14.71
N ASP A 158 -7.74 4.75 -14.57
CA ASP A 158 -7.94 6.19 -14.73
C ASP A 158 -7.21 7.05 -13.69
N LEU A 159 -6.93 6.49 -12.50
CA LEU A 159 -6.21 7.19 -11.43
C LEU A 159 -4.68 7.04 -11.56
N THR A 160 -4.20 6.17 -12.45
CA THR A 160 -2.80 5.71 -12.47
C THR A 160 -1.79 6.83 -12.55
N SER A 161 -1.97 7.79 -13.46
CA SER A 161 -0.98 8.86 -13.68
C SER A 161 -0.79 9.71 -12.43
N ASP A 162 -1.88 10.06 -11.75
CA ASP A 162 -1.86 10.89 -10.55
C ASP A 162 -1.28 10.12 -9.36
N VAL A 163 -1.64 8.84 -9.20
CA VAL A 163 -1.10 7.99 -8.14
C VAL A 163 0.39 7.72 -8.34
N VAL A 164 0.85 7.48 -9.57
CA VAL A 164 2.29 7.39 -9.91
C VAL A 164 3.02 8.65 -9.46
N TRP A 165 2.46 9.82 -9.75
CA TRP A 165 3.05 11.10 -9.36
C TRP A 165 3.13 11.24 -7.84
N LEU A 166 2.04 10.96 -7.11
CA LEU A 166 2.00 11.01 -5.65
C LEU A 166 3.01 10.06 -5.01
N VAL A 167 3.06 8.81 -5.47
CA VAL A 167 4.02 7.81 -4.97
C VAL A 167 5.45 8.22 -5.28
N LYS A 168 5.74 8.78 -6.46
CA LYS A 168 7.11 9.23 -6.79
C LYS A 168 7.57 10.41 -5.92
N HIS A 169 6.64 11.28 -5.51
CA HIS A 169 6.95 12.55 -4.87
C HIS A 169 6.59 12.60 -3.38
N HIS A 170 6.25 11.48 -2.75
CA HIS A 170 5.82 11.44 -1.34
C HIS A 170 6.92 11.84 -0.32
N LEU A 171 8.20 11.77 -0.72
CA LEU A 171 9.33 12.25 0.10
C LEU A 171 9.51 13.77 0.04
N PHE A 172 8.65 14.49 -0.68
CA PHE A 172 8.75 15.94 -0.80
C PHE A 172 8.50 16.61 0.56
N HIS A 173 9.59 16.92 1.25
CA HIS A 173 9.57 17.78 2.42
C HIS A 173 9.62 19.25 1.96
N PHE A 174 8.62 20.04 2.35
CA PHE A 174 8.76 21.50 2.39
C PHE A 174 9.77 21.86 3.50
N SER A 175 11.06 21.89 3.18
CA SER A 175 12.02 22.62 4.00
C SER A 175 11.81 24.11 3.75
N TRP A 176 10.96 24.75 4.56
CA TRP A 176 10.93 26.21 4.65
C TRP A 176 12.24 26.68 5.30
N ASN A 177 13.32 26.69 4.54
CA ASN A 177 14.49 27.53 4.83
C ASN A 177 14.19 28.91 4.24
N LEU A 178 13.26 29.64 4.87
CA LEU A 178 13.20 31.10 4.72
C LEU A 178 14.36 31.66 5.54
N GLY A 179 15.50 31.76 4.89
CA GLY A 179 16.56 32.68 5.31
C GLY A 179 16.16 34.13 5.09
#